data_AF-A0AAU5H8Z1-F1
#
_entry.id   AF-A0AAU5H8Z1-F1
#
_cell.length_a   1.000
_cell.length_b   1.000
_cell.length_c   1.000
_cell.angle_alpha   90.00
_cell.angle_beta   90.00
_cell.angle_gamma   90.00
#
_symmetry.space_group_name_H-M   'P 1'
#
loop_
_entity.id
_entity.type
_entity.pdbx_description
1 polymer ?
#
loop_
_entity_poly.entity_id
_entity_poly.type
_entity_poly.pdbx_seq_one_letter_code
_entity_poly.pdbx_strand_id
1 'polypeptide(L)'
;MADHGRMASMEPTASRPRPTGMLLVSLRRAVSVTLLAASLTTLSAACGRQQPATGAPPSDSAGGGPSTSAPPSGSASPSASPSASAVFRLVHLAATTRGVPDVHTVLDSEGDLARFPGYFARSAPEIAKAITAKAAKTDFSRNVLVGWSRTTGCSAATNATLFIDAKQRLFLGIQQPKPLPECFAANHVVTVFEVPRASLPDNPRFAQETNEEADPPGPGKTVAFTKLDRVPDGATADGRGTDVTRTGELNTFLSRLSRNGAATVRKQLAAHPTGQGERRIAYILSSCRPTGAALLIDPGRATVSAVPTGDENIRCLRAQHYAAVITVAGSLLPA
;
A
#
# COMPACT_ATOMS: atom_id res chain seq x y z
N MET A 1 0.69 68.72 -7.15
CA MET A 1 1.79 67.78 -6.90
C MET A 1 2.13 67.86 -5.43
N ALA A 2 2.35 66.68 -4.84
CA ALA A 2 2.68 66.35 -3.46
C ALA A 2 3.06 67.47 -2.46
N ASP A 3 2.30 67.46 -1.36
CA ASP A 3 2.75 67.22 0.02
C ASP A 3 3.73 68.20 0.71
N HIS A 4 3.22 68.90 1.72
CA HIS A 4 3.91 69.11 3.00
C HIS A 4 2.94 69.50 4.13
N GLY A 5 2.82 68.63 5.13
CA GLY A 5 3.14 68.94 6.51
C GLY A 5 2.11 69.71 7.35
N ARG A 6 1.48 69.01 8.31
CA ARG A 6 1.02 69.62 9.57
C ARG A 6 1.27 68.70 10.77
N MET A 7 2.10 69.22 11.68
CA MET A 7 2.30 68.82 13.08
C MET A 7 0.96 68.81 13.85
N ALA A 8 0.63 67.74 14.58
CA ALA A 8 0.96 67.46 15.99
C ALA A 8 0.27 68.39 17.02
N SER A 9 -0.67 67.81 17.78
CA SER A 9 -0.85 67.98 19.24
C SER A 9 -2.17 67.37 19.72
N MET A 10 -2.08 66.42 20.66
CA MET A 10 -2.82 66.34 21.94
C MET A 10 -2.94 64.89 22.42
N GLU A 11 -2.12 64.57 23.42
CA GLU A 11 -2.38 63.65 24.56
C GLU A 11 -3.62 64.10 25.39
N PRO A 12 -4.08 63.43 26.48
CA PRO A 12 -3.66 62.15 27.09
C PRO A 12 -4.83 61.25 27.60
N THR A 13 -4.45 60.18 28.33
CA THR A 13 -5.14 59.54 29.48
C THR A 13 -6.29 58.55 29.23
N ALA A 14 -6.11 57.30 29.68
CA ALA A 14 -6.71 56.84 30.94
C ALA A 14 -6.38 55.36 31.25
N SER A 15 -6.22 55.12 32.55
CA SER A 15 -5.80 53.91 33.23
C SER A 15 -6.87 52.78 33.30
N ARG A 16 -6.37 51.53 33.34
CA ARG A 16 -6.77 50.31 34.10
C ARG A 16 -8.12 50.32 34.87
N PRO A 17 -8.83 49.16 35.03
CA PRO A 17 -8.23 47.95 35.64
C PRO A 17 -8.76 46.56 35.20
N ARG A 18 -8.10 45.53 35.74
CA ARG A 18 -8.39 44.09 35.68
C ARG A 18 -9.12 43.68 36.98
N PRO A 19 -10.10 42.78 36.91
CA PRO A 19 -10.20 41.65 37.86
C PRO A 19 -10.49 40.34 37.09
N THR A 20 -9.77 39.22 37.29
CA THR A 20 -9.89 38.22 38.37
C THR A 20 -11.30 37.65 38.56
N GLY A 21 -11.50 36.37 38.25
CA GLY A 21 -12.41 35.53 39.04
C GLY A 21 -13.33 34.57 38.28
N MET A 22 -13.19 33.29 38.67
CA MET A 22 -14.24 32.26 38.77
C MET A 22 -14.50 31.32 37.57
N LEU A 23 -13.78 30.19 37.63
CA LEU A 23 -14.31 28.82 37.67
C LEU A 23 -15.85 28.69 37.59
N LEU A 24 -16.33 28.00 36.56
CA LEU A 24 -17.55 27.21 36.63
C LEU A 24 -17.28 25.80 36.08
N VAL A 25 -16.86 24.95 37.01
CA VAL A 25 -17.02 23.50 36.93
C VAL A 25 -18.43 23.20 37.43
N SER A 26 -19.28 22.60 36.60
CA SER A 26 -20.39 21.72 37.02
C SER A 26 -20.88 20.96 35.79
N LEU A 27 -20.64 19.65 35.75
CA LEU A 27 -21.55 18.61 36.25
C LEU A 27 -22.96 18.71 35.65
N ARG A 28 -23.27 17.80 34.72
CA ARG A 28 -24.45 16.91 34.71
C ARG A 28 -24.59 16.24 33.34
N ARG A 29 -24.36 14.92 33.28
CA ARG A 29 -25.33 13.94 32.78
C ARG A 29 -24.75 12.53 32.95
N ALA A 30 -25.22 11.88 34.02
CA ALA A 30 -25.28 10.45 34.14
C ALA A 30 -26.53 9.92 33.40
N VAL A 31 -26.55 8.60 33.21
CA VAL A 31 -27.64 7.73 32.71
C VAL A 31 -27.73 7.72 31.17
N SER A 32 -27.51 6.59 30.47
CA SER A 32 -28.15 5.28 30.67
C SER A 32 -27.22 4.09 30.40
N VAL A 33 -27.21 3.15 31.36
CA VAL A 33 -26.83 1.75 31.14
C VAL A 33 -28.09 1.03 30.67
N THR A 34 -28.08 0.51 29.45
CA THR A 34 -29.09 -0.43 28.97
C THR A 34 -28.41 -1.74 28.64
N LEU A 35 -28.76 -2.76 29.42
CA LEU A 35 -28.55 -4.17 29.14
C LEU A 35 -29.12 -4.53 27.76
N LEU A 36 -28.33 -5.20 26.93
CA LEU A 36 -28.85 -6.13 25.94
C LEU A 36 -27.94 -7.36 25.92
N ALA A 37 -28.38 -8.35 26.68
CA ALA A 37 -28.04 -9.75 26.46
C ALA A 37 -28.96 -10.32 25.35
N ALA A 38 -28.50 -11.42 24.78
CA ALA A 38 -29.19 -12.37 23.90
C ALA A 38 -29.19 -12.06 22.39
N SER A 39 -28.24 -12.67 21.68
CA SER A 39 -28.55 -13.74 20.71
C SER A 39 -27.27 -14.47 20.30
N LEU A 40 -26.96 -15.58 20.99
CA LEU A 40 -26.08 -16.62 20.46
C LEU A 40 -26.94 -17.52 19.55
N THR A 41 -26.84 -17.31 18.24
CA THR A 41 -27.25 -18.32 17.26
C THR A 41 -26.01 -18.97 16.67
N THR A 42 -25.99 -20.28 16.89
CA THR A 42 -25.22 -21.32 16.23
C THR A 42 -25.03 -21.11 14.73
N LEU A 43 -23.78 -21.20 14.26
CA LEU A 43 -23.41 -21.86 13.00
C LEU A 43 -21.94 -22.32 13.11
N SER A 44 -21.80 -23.53 13.62
CA SER A 44 -20.63 -24.38 13.46
C SER A 44 -20.54 -24.88 12.00
N ALA A 45 -19.33 -25.28 11.63
CA ALA A 45 -18.96 -26.09 10.46
C ALA A 45 -18.49 -25.33 9.21
N ALA A 46 -17.23 -24.91 9.23
CA ALA A 46 -16.29 -25.21 8.14
C ALA A 46 -14.84 -25.14 8.66
N CYS A 47 -14.45 -26.10 9.51
CA CYS A 47 -13.04 -26.40 9.69
C CYS A 47 -12.53 -27.00 8.37
N GLY A 48 -11.96 -26.16 7.51
CA GLY A 48 -11.24 -26.58 6.32
C GLY A 48 -10.09 -27.50 6.72
N ARG A 49 -10.15 -28.73 6.21
CA ARG A 49 -9.14 -29.77 6.45
C ARG A 49 -7.75 -29.27 6.08
N GLN A 50 -6.83 -29.39 7.04
CA GLN A 50 -5.40 -29.41 6.78
C GLN A 50 -5.09 -30.51 5.77
N GLN A 51 -4.62 -30.10 4.61
CA GLN A 51 -3.99 -30.98 3.64
C GLN A 51 -2.57 -31.27 4.15
N PRO A 52 -2.21 -32.54 4.42
CA PRO A 52 -0.85 -32.90 4.76
C PRO A 52 0.07 -32.60 3.58
N ALA A 53 1.28 -32.11 3.89
CA ALA A 53 2.37 -32.04 2.94
C ALA A 53 2.72 -33.45 2.45
N THR A 54 2.27 -33.80 1.25
CA THR A 54 2.69 -34.99 0.53
C THR A 54 4.02 -34.70 -0.16
N GLY A 55 5.07 -35.45 0.17
CA GLY A 55 6.24 -35.58 -0.70
C GLY A 55 7.62 -35.40 -0.07
N ALA A 56 7.93 -36.15 0.99
CA ALA A 56 9.30 -36.67 1.18
C ALA A 56 9.22 -38.20 1.03
N PRO A 57 10.03 -38.83 0.16
CA PRO A 57 9.95 -40.27 -0.08
C PRO A 57 10.46 -41.08 1.13
N PRO A 58 9.95 -42.30 1.36
CA PRO A 58 10.35 -43.16 2.47
C PRO A 58 11.76 -43.70 2.26
N SER A 59 12.57 -43.62 3.33
CA SER A 59 13.82 -44.36 3.46
C SER A 59 13.53 -45.66 4.18
N ASP A 60 13.40 -46.74 3.42
CA ASP A 60 13.41 -48.11 3.95
C ASP A 60 14.75 -48.75 3.58
N SER A 61 15.53 -49.13 4.61
CA SER A 61 16.04 -50.50 4.75
C SER A 61 17.04 -50.58 5.90
N ALA A 62 16.59 -51.21 6.99
CA ALA A 62 17.45 -51.90 7.93
C ALA A 62 17.82 -53.27 7.35
N GLY A 63 19.11 -53.57 7.29
CA GLY A 63 19.64 -54.88 6.91
C GLY A 63 21.14 -54.91 7.17
N GLY A 64 21.53 -55.37 8.35
CA GLY A 64 22.93 -55.59 8.70
C GLY A 64 23.47 -56.92 8.17
N GLY A 65 24.75 -56.94 7.80
CA GLY A 65 25.56 -58.14 7.52
C GLY A 65 26.94 -57.76 6.96
N PRO A 66 28.04 -58.45 7.31
CA PRO A 66 29.30 -57.80 7.67
C PRO A 66 30.38 -57.72 6.57
N SER A 67 31.24 -56.70 6.75
CA SER A 67 32.66 -56.51 6.38
C SER A 67 33.29 -57.29 5.22
N THR A 68 33.91 -56.56 4.27
CA THR A 68 35.29 -56.81 3.79
C THR A 68 35.84 -55.65 2.92
N SER A 69 37.03 -55.16 3.31
CA SER A 69 38.15 -54.65 2.48
C SER A 69 38.01 -53.39 1.60
N ALA A 70 38.89 -52.41 1.87
CA ALA A 70 39.20 -51.23 1.04
C ALA A 70 40.22 -51.57 -0.10
N PRO A 71 40.73 -50.58 -0.89
CA PRO A 71 40.15 -49.92 -2.06
C PRO A 71 40.96 -50.21 -3.37
N PRO A 72 40.60 -49.69 -4.56
CA PRO A 72 41.22 -48.42 -5.00
C PRO A 72 40.38 -47.49 -5.91
N SER A 73 40.80 -46.22 -5.88
CA SER A 73 40.82 -45.16 -6.90
C SER A 73 39.93 -45.23 -8.16
N GLY A 74 39.22 -44.12 -8.38
CA GLY A 74 39.10 -43.51 -9.71
C GLY A 74 37.70 -43.52 -10.30
N SER A 75 36.99 -42.40 -10.17
CA SER A 75 36.32 -41.71 -11.28
C SER A 75 35.57 -40.50 -10.75
N ALA A 76 36.00 -39.33 -11.21
CA ALA A 76 35.30 -38.07 -11.05
C ALA A 76 33.90 -38.18 -11.67
N SER A 77 32.88 -37.98 -10.84
CA SER A 77 31.54 -37.59 -11.30
C SER A 77 31.29 -36.18 -10.80
N PRO A 78 30.84 -35.25 -11.66
CA PRO A 78 30.58 -33.88 -11.24
C PRO A 78 29.38 -33.90 -10.31
N SER A 79 29.62 -33.63 -9.02
CA SER A 79 28.57 -33.22 -8.11
C SER A 79 27.91 -31.99 -8.69
N ALA A 80 26.66 -32.14 -9.10
CA ALA A 80 25.78 -31.03 -9.44
C ALA A 80 25.79 -30.04 -8.27
N SER A 81 26.35 -28.86 -8.52
CA SER A 81 26.28 -27.72 -7.62
C SER A 81 24.83 -27.48 -7.21
N PRO A 82 24.53 -27.21 -5.93
CA PRO A 82 23.22 -26.67 -5.57
C PRO A 82 23.07 -25.35 -6.33
N SER A 83 21.99 -25.22 -7.10
CA SER A 83 21.61 -23.98 -7.77
C SER A 83 21.78 -22.83 -6.78
N ALA A 84 22.68 -21.90 -7.10
CA ALA A 84 22.98 -20.77 -6.25
C ALA A 84 21.74 -19.87 -6.20
N SER A 85 20.86 -20.12 -5.22
CA SER A 85 19.74 -19.25 -4.93
C SER A 85 20.31 -17.91 -4.47
N ALA A 86 20.21 -16.89 -5.31
CA ALA A 86 20.64 -15.54 -4.94
C ALA A 86 19.83 -15.09 -3.72
N VAL A 87 20.51 -14.87 -2.59
CA VAL A 87 19.91 -14.31 -1.38
C VAL A 87 19.88 -12.79 -1.55
N PHE A 88 18.69 -12.23 -1.74
CA PHE A 88 18.52 -10.79 -1.90
C PHE A 88 18.53 -10.05 -0.56
N ARG A 89 18.91 -8.77 -0.60
CA ARG A 89 19.02 -7.95 0.61
C ARG A 89 17.63 -7.62 1.16
N LEU A 90 17.35 -8.05 2.37
CA LEU A 90 16.15 -7.68 3.11
C LEU A 90 16.27 -6.23 3.61
N VAL A 91 15.45 -5.32 3.10
CA VAL A 91 15.41 -3.89 3.47
C VAL A 91 14.47 -3.67 4.65
N HIS A 92 13.32 -4.33 4.64
CA HIS A 92 12.30 -4.21 5.67
C HIS A 92 11.67 -5.57 5.97
N LEU A 93 11.47 -5.85 7.26
CA LEU A 93 10.62 -6.93 7.77
C LEU A 93 9.84 -6.38 8.96
N ALA A 94 8.55 -6.64 8.97
CA ALA A 94 7.67 -6.42 10.11
C ALA A 94 6.68 -7.58 10.20
N ALA A 95 6.45 -8.06 11.42
CA ALA A 95 5.34 -8.96 11.74
C ALA A 95 4.26 -8.18 12.49
N THR A 96 2.99 -8.43 12.19
CA THR A 96 1.86 -7.74 12.81
C THR A 96 0.63 -8.63 12.87
N THR A 97 -0.21 -8.45 13.89
CA THR A 97 -1.53 -9.08 13.98
C THR A 97 -2.64 -8.16 13.45
N ARG A 98 -2.28 -6.95 13.00
CA ARG A 98 -3.23 -6.05 12.35
C ARG A 98 -3.56 -6.60 10.96
N GLY A 99 -4.84 -6.60 10.60
CA GLY A 99 -5.30 -7.03 9.27
C GLY A 99 -4.77 -6.10 8.19
N VAL A 100 -3.60 -6.42 7.66
CA VAL A 100 -2.99 -5.80 6.48
C VAL A 100 -3.43 -6.58 5.25
N PRO A 101 -3.59 -5.93 4.08
CA PRO A 101 -3.86 -6.66 2.85
C PRO A 101 -2.69 -7.56 2.49
N ASP A 102 -3.00 -8.72 1.91
CA ASP A 102 -2.01 -9.52 1.20
C ASP A 102 -1.73 -8.82 -0.13
N VAL A 103 -0.46 -8.50 -0.37
CA VAL A 103 -0.02 -7.74 -1.55
C VAL A 103 1.37 -8.20 -1.95
N HIS A 104 1.62 -8.39 -3.23
CA HIS A 104 2.92 -8.77 -3.75
C HIS A 104 3.21 -8.02 -5.04
N THR A 105 4.27 -7.21 -5.06
CA THR A 105 4.52 -6.26 -6.14
C THR A 105 6.01 -6.01 -6.34
N VAL A 106 6.34 -5.55 -7.54
CA VAL A 106 7.67 -5.04 -7.89
C VAL A 106 7.57 -3.53 -7.97
N LEU A 107 8.44 -2.83 -7.24
CA LEU A 107 8.55 -1.39 -7.24
C LEU A 107 9.78 -1.01 -8.05
N ASP A 108 9.55 -0.46 -9.25
CA ASP A 108 10.59 -0.15 -10.22
C ASP A 108 11.16 1.25 -10.07
N SER A 109 10.60 2.08 -9.21
CA SER A 109 10.92 3.50 -9.15
C SER A 109 10.63 4.09 -7.77
N GLU A 110 11.16 5.28 -7.54
CA GLU A 110 10.82 6.08 -6.37
C GLU A 110 9.31 6.39 -6.32
N GLY A 111 8.68 6.57 -7.49
CA GLY A 111 7.24 6.78 -7.61
C GLY A 111 6.42 5.57 -7.16
N ASP A 112 6.85 4.34 -7.48
CA ASP A 112 6.26 3.11 -6.95
C ASP A 112 6.42 3.01 -5.43
N LEU A 113 7.64 3.27 -4.93
CA LEU A 113 7.92 3.25 -3.50
C LEU A 113 7.10 4.27 -2.72
N ALA A 114 6.80 5.44 -3.30
CA ALA A 114 5.95 6.44 -2.66
C ALA A 114 4.49 5.97 -2.52
N ARG A 115 4.02 5.06 -3.38
CA ARG A 115 2.65 4.56 -3.42
C ARG A 115 2.43 3.33 -2.55
N PHE A 116 3.41 2.44 -2.50
CA PHE A 116 3.30 1.14 -1.82
C PHE A 116 2.92 1.22 -0.33
N PRO A 117 3.45 2.15 0.47
CA PRO A 117 3.00 2.35 1.86
C PRO A 117 1.50 2.61 2.02
N GLY A 118 0.82 3.05 0.96
CA GLY A 118 -0.62 3.29 0.96
C GLY A 118 -1.46 2.04 1.28
N TYR A 119 -0.97 0.83 0.97
CA TYR A 119 -1.64 -0.42 1.37
C TYR A 119 -1.76 -0.59 2.88
N PHE A 120 -0.84 0.00 3.65
CA PHE A 120 -0.72 -0.18 5.09
C PHE A 120 -1.08 1.08 5.88
N ALA A 121 -1.30 2.20 5.20
CA ALA A 121 -1.46 3.51 5.83
C ALA A 121 -2.56 3.57 6.89
N ARG A 122 -3.66 2.83 6.70
CA ARG A 122 -4.77 2.77 7.67
C ARG A 122 -4.54 1.71 8.76
N SER A 123 -4.17 0.49 8.38
CA SER A 123 -4.10 -0.65 9.30
C SER A 123 -2.82 -0.64 10.13
N ALA A 124 -1.67 -0.30 9.54
CA ALA A 124 -0.35 -0.32 10.16
C ALA A 124 0.50 0.89 9.72
N PRO A 125 0.15 2.13 10.15
CA PRO A 125 0.84 3.35 9.74
C PRO A 125 2.33 3.38 10.11
N GLU A 126 2.72 2.69 11.19
CA GLU A 126 4.11 2.50 11.58
C GLU A 126 4.91 1.68 10.56
N ILE A 127 4.32 0.64 9.97
CA ILE A 127 4.94 -0.16 8.91
C ILE A 127 5.09 0.70 7.65
N ALA A 128 4.03 1.41 7.27
CA ALA A 128 4.06 2.33 6.12
C ALA A 128 5.22 3.34 6.22
N LYS A 129 5.35 4.03 7.36
CA LYS A 129 6.44 4.99 7.61
C LYS A 129 7.82 4.33 7.59
N ALA A 130 7.95 3.15 8.19
CA ALA A 130 9.22 2.42 8.25
C ALA A 130 9.68 1.92 6.87
N ILE A 131 8.76 1.53 5.98
CA ILE A 131 9.09 1.17 4.59
C ILE A 131 9.68 2.37 3.87
N THR A 132 8.99 3.53 3.87
CA THR A 132 9.49 4.75 3.23
C THR A 132 10.87 5.13 3.74
N ALA A 133 11.08 5.11 5.07
CA ALA A 133 12.35 5.50 5.66
C ALA A 133 13.51 4.54 5.32
N LYS A 134 13.27 3.23 5.36
CA LYS A 134 14.33 2.22 5.14
C LYS A 134 14.68 2.05 3.66
N ALA A 135 13.70 2.22 2.78
CA ALA A 135 13.88 2.05 1.33
C ALA A 135 14.20 3.37 0.59
N ALA A 136 14.20 4.52 1.27
CA ALA A 136 14.46 5.83 0.63
C ALA A 136 15.82 5.95 -0.07
N LYS A 137 16.79 5.08 0.25
CA LYS A 137 18.15 5.11 -0.30
C LYS A 137 18.38 4.10 -1.43
N THR A 138 17.35 3.42 -1.87
CA THR A 138 17.46 2.44 -2.97
C THR A 138 17.90 3.15 -4.24
N ASP A 139 18.97 2.65 -4.84
CA ASP A 139 19.39 3.08 -6.16
C ASP A 139 18.57 2.37 -7.23
N PHE A 140 17.46 2.98 -7.62
CA PHE A 140 16.54 2.42 -8.62
C PHE A 140 17.15 2.32 -10.02
N SER A 141 18.30 2.92 -10.30
CA SER A 141 18.96 2.71 -11.60
C SER A 141 19.54 1.30 -11.74
N ARG A 142 19.91 0.68 -10.62
CA ARG A 142 20.54 -0.66 -10.58
C ARG A 142 19.66 -1.72 -9.92
N ASN A 143 18.76 -1.30 -9.06
CA ASN A 143 17.93 -2.20 -8.26
C ASN A 143 16.45 -1.94 -8.48
N VAL A 144 15.65 -2.92 -8.13
CA VAL A 144 14.21 -2.80 -7.87
C VAL A 144 13.94 -3.20 -6.43
N LEU A 145 12.78 -2.83 -5.92
CA LEU A 145 12.28 -3.40 -4.68
C LEU A 145 11.20 -4.43 -4.97
N VAL A 146 11.15 -5.49 -4.18
CA VAL A 146 10.05 -6.46 -4.18
C VAL A 146 9.35 -6.35 -2.84
N GLY A 147 8.11 -5.86 -2.86
CA GLY A 147 7.25 -5.74 -1.69
C GLY A 147 6.34 -6.95 -1.58
N TRP A 148 6.23 -7.54 -0.39
CA TRP A 148 5.39 -8.71 -0.16
C TRP A 148 4.78 -8.69 1.24
N SER A 149 3.46 -8.80 1.30
CA SER A 149 2.65 -8.95 2.50
C SER A 149 1.79 -10.21 2.38
N ARG A 150 1.77 -11.04 3.43
CA ARG A 150 0.89 -12.21 3.52
C ARG A 150 0.65 -12.64 4.96
N THR A 151 -0.40 -13.43 5.19
CA THR A 151 -0.55 -14.12 6.47
C THR A 151 0.54 -15.18 6.70
N THR A 152 1.05 -15.24 7.94
CA THR A 152 1.96 -16.27 8.44
C THR A 152 1.26 -17.25 9.40
N GLY A 153 -0.07 -17.17 9.49
CA GLY A 153 -0.87 -17.95 10.42
C GLY A 153 -0.62 -17.50 11.87
N CYS A 154 -0.44 -18.44 12.78
CA CYS A 154 -0.44 -18.16 14.22
C CYS A 154 0.93 -17.86 14.82
N SER A 155 1.93 -17.58 13.98
CA SER A 155 3.30 -17.31 14.41
C SER A 155 3.85 -16.10 13.67
N ALA A 156 4.58 -15.26 14.39
CA ALA A 156 5.24 -14.09 13.82
C ALA A 156 6.51 -14.51 13.06
N ALA A 157 6.68 -14.00 11.85
CA ALA A 157 7.93 -14.16 11.11
C ALA A 157 9.10 -13.51 11.86
N THR A 158 10.20 -14.23 12.01
CA THR A 158 11.46 -13.73 12.59
C THR A 158 12.48 -13.40 11.52
N ASN A 159 12.37 -14.00 10.34
CA ASN A 159 13.21 -13.71 9.19
C ASN A 159 12.45 -14.00 7.88
N ALA A 160 12.93 -13.42 6.79
CA ALA A 160 12.42 -13.68 5.46
C ALA A 160 13.55 -13.69 4.44
N THR A 161 13.39 -14.51 3.40
CA THR A 161 14.33 -14.58 2.30
C THR A 161 13.57 -14.69 0.99
N LEU A 162 13.96 -13.88 0.02
CA LEU A 162 13.43 -13.92 -1.32
C LEU A 162 14.33 -14.78 -2.19
N PHE A 163 13.72 -15.66 -2.97
CA PHE A 163 14.41 -16.54 -3.92
C PHE A 163 13.75 -16.45 -5.29
N ILE A 164 14.48 -16.88 -6.32
CA ILE A 164 13.92 -17.16 -7.65
C ILE A 164 13.96 -18.67 -7.83
N ASP A 165 12.79 -19.28 -8.08
CA ASP A 165 12.68 -20.71 -8.30
C ASP A 165 13.18 -21.14 -9.70
N ALA A 166 13.24 -22.44 -9.96
CA ALA A 166 13.68 -22.98 -11.25
C ALA A 166 12.81 -22.53 -12.45
N LYS A 167 11.58 -22.05 -12.18
CA LYS A 167 10.63 -21.54 -13.19
C LYS A 167 10.70 -20.01 -13.31
N GLN A 168 11.74 -19.36 -12.76
CA GLN A 168 11.89 -17.91 -12.77
C GLN A 168 10.76 -17.18 -12.04
N ARG A 169 10.21 -17.78 -10.96
CA ARG A 169 9.21 -17.14 -10.11
C ARG A 169 9.81 -16.72 -8.78
N LEU A 170 9.41 -15.57 -8.29
CA LEU A 170 9.75 -15.04 -6.98
C LEU A 170 9.07 -15.88 -5.91
N PHE A 171 9.82 -16.34 -4.91
CA PHE A 171 9.32 -17.17 -3.81
C PHE A 171 9.75 -16.56 -2.47
N LEU A 172 8.83 -16.48 -1.51
CA LEU A 172 9.08 -15.96 -0.18
C LEU A 172 9.26 -17.09 0.83
N GLY A 173 10.51 -17.30 1.25
CA GLY A 173 10.82 -18.14 2.41
C GLY A 173 10.63 -17.35 3.70
N ILE A 174 9.83 -17.89 4.62
CA ILE A 174 9.60 -17.30 5.94
C ILE A 174 10.19 -18.22 7.01
N GLN A 175 11.00 -17.64 7.90
CA GLN A 175 11.41 -18.30 9.13
C GLN A 175 10.54 -17.80 10.27
N GLN A 176 9.97 -18.73 11.03
CA GLN A 176 9.15 -18.43 12.19
C GLN A 176 9.20 -19.59 13.19
N PRO A 177 9.02 -19.31 14.50
CA PRO A 177 8.92 -20.37 15.49
C PRO A 177 7.66 -21.21 15.26
N LYS A 178 7.63 -22.41 15.84
CA LYS A 178 6.43 -23.25 15.84
C LYS A 178 5.27 -22.46 16.48
N PRO A 179 4.09 -22.39 15.82
CA PRO A 179 2.95 -21.68 16.37
C PRO A 179 2.51 -22.32 17.70
N LEU A 180 2.05 -21.48 18.63
CA LEU A 180 1.40 -21.96 19.85
C LEU A 180 0.09 -22.68 19.50
N PRO A 181 -0.39 -23.61 20.35
CA PRO A 181 -1.65 -24.31 20.10
C PRO A 181 -2.86 -23.37 20.00
N GLU A 182 -2.82 -22.27 20.75
CA GLU A 182 -3.87 -21.25 20.75
C GLU A 182 -3.51 -20.10 19.81
N CYS A 183 -4.49 -19.69 18.99
CA CYS A 183 -4.32 -18.65 17.98
C CYS A 183 -5.47 -17.66 18.05
N PHE A 184 -5.23 -16.53 18.73
CA PHE A 184 -6.23 -15.50 18.93
C PHE A 184 -6.33 -14.50 17.76
N ALA A 185 -5.27 -14.40 16.96
CA ALA A 185 -5.23 -13.61 15.74
C ALA A 185 -4.19 -14.17 14.77
N ALA A 186 -4.49 -14.10 13.48
CA ALA A 186 -3.49 -14.38 12.47
C ALA A 186 -2.42 -13.27 12.48
N ASN A 187 -1.17 -13.68 12.37
CA ASN A 187 -0.05 -12.82 12.07
C ASN A 187 0.04 -12.65 10.56
N HIS A 188 0.55 -11.49 10.18
CA HIS A 188 0.96 -11.12 8.85
C HIS A 188 2.42 -10.71 8.90
N VAL A 189 3.12 -10.94 7.79
CA VAL A 189 4.46 -10.42 7.57
C VAL A 189 4.39 -9.42 6.42
N VAL A 190 5.09 -8.30 6.57
CA VAL A 190 5.34 -7.33 5.50
C VAL A 190 6.84 -7.25 5.29
N THR A 191 7.26 -7.48 4.06
CA THR A 191 8.67 -7.51 3.67
C THR A 191 8.93 -6.63 2.45
N VAL A 192 10.13 -6.07 2.40
CA VAL A 192 10.66 -5.38 1.22
C VAL A 192 12.09 -5.86 1.00
N PHE A 193 12.36 -6.39 -0.18
CA PHE A 193 13.70 -6.82 -0.60
C PHE A 193 14.24 -5.88 -1.66
N GLU A 194 15.54 -5.61 -1.63
CA GLU A 194 16.28 -4.97 -2.71
C GLU A 194 16.90 -6.05 -3.60
N VAL A 195 16.55 -5.99 -4.88
CA VAL A 195 16.92 -6.99 -5.89
C VAL A 195 17.65 -6.27 -7.04
N PRO A 196 18.85 -6.73 -7.44
CA PRO A 196 19.49 -6.21 -8.64
C PRO A 196 18.60 -6.41 -9.86
N ARG A 197 18.41 -5.38 -10.69
CA ARG A 197 17.58 -5.46 -11.90
C ARG A 197 17.96 -6.62 -12.81
N ALA A 198 19.26 -6.84 -12.98
CA ALA A 198 19.80 -7.92 -13.81
C ALA A 198 19.47 -9.33 -13.29
N SER A 199 19.03 -9.46 -12.03
CA SER A 199 18.60 -10.72 -11.44
C SER A 199 17.09 -10.93 -11.52
N LEU A 200 16.31 -9.89 -11.79
CA LEU A 200 14.86 -10.00 -11.83
C LEU A 200 14.42 -10.59 -13.19
N PRO A 201 13.48 -11.55 -13.22
CA PRO A 201 12.88 -11.99 -14.47
C PRO A 201 12.18 -10.84 -15.21
N ASP A 202 12.16 -10.87 -16.55
CA ASP A 202 11.50 -9.82 -17.36
C ASP A 202 10.00 -9.69 -17.04
N ASN A 203 9.35 -10.80 -16.69
CA ASN A 203 7.95 -10.86 -16.25
C ASN A 203 7.89 -11.54 -14.88
N PRO A 204 8.16 -10.82 -13.78
CA PRO A 204 8.18 -11.38 -12.45
C PRO A 204 6.82 -12.00 -12.12
N ARG A 205 6.84 -13.25 -11.70
CA ARG A 205 5.67 -13.96 -11.17
C ARG A 205 5.93 -14.37 -9.73
N PHE A 206 4.90 -14.33 -8.90
CA PHE A 206 4.98 -14.62 -7.47
C PHE A 206 4.47 -16.03 -7.20
N ALA A 207 5.37 -16.92 -6.82
CA ALA A 207 5.01 -18.25 -6.37
C ALA A 207 4.31 -18.19 -5.01
N GLN A 208 3.52 -19.23 -4.70
CA GLN A 208 2.77 -19.40 -3.44
C GLN A 208 1.53 -18.50 -3.28
N GLU A 209 1.27 -17.62 -4.24
CA GLU A 209 0.14 -16.72 -4.21
C GLU A 209 -1.00 -17.24 -5.09
N THR A 210 -2.23 -16.90 -4.72
CA THR A 210 -3.42 -17.28 -5.52
C THR A 210 -3.40 -16.60 -6.89
N ASN A 211 -2.92 -15.35 -6.90
CA ASN A 211 -2.58 -14.62 -8.10
C ASN A 211 -1.06 -14.63 -8.23
N GLU A 212 -0.51 -15.19 -9.31
CA GLU A 212 0.94 -15.16 -9.52
C GLU A 212 1.41 -13.84 -10.16
N GLU A 213 0.49 -12.96 -10.57
CA GLU A 213 0.80 -11.65 -11.14
C GLU A 213 1.02 -10.58 -10.08
N ALA A 214 2.04 -9.73 -10.30
CA ALA A 214 2.29 -8.59 -9.44
C ALA A 214 1.03 -7.72 -9.27
N ASP A 215 0.69 -7.42 -8.03
CA ASP A 215 -0.25 -6.36 -7.70
C ASP A 215 0.28 -5.00 -8.16
N PRO A 216 -0.61 -4.02 -8.40
CA PRO A 216 -0.19 -2.65 -8.63
C PRO A 216 0.72 -2.13 -7.49
N PRO A 217 1.62 -1.17 -7.77
CA PRO A 217 2.52 -0.62 -6.76
C PRO A 217 1.81 0.23 -5.69
N GLY A 218 0.48 0.43 -5.79
CA GLY A 218 -0.31 1.15 -4.81
C GLY A 218 -1.79 0.76 -4.86
N PRO A 219 -2.56 1.02 -3.79
CA PRO A 219 -3.91 0.46 -3.59
C PRO A 219 -5.01 1.02 -4.50
N GLY A 220 -4.69 1.96 -5.39
CA GLY A 220 -5.65 2.65 -6.24
C GLY A 220 -5.52 2.29 -7.71
N LYS A 221 -6.66 2.10 -8.38
CA LYS A 221 -6.75 1.91 -9.83
C LYS A 221 -7.39 3.11 -10.50
N THR A 222 -6.71 3.71 -11.48
CA THR A 222 -7.31 4.77 -12.30
C THR A 222 -8.35 4.17 -13.25
N VAL A 223 -9.60 4.60 -13.10
CA VAL A 223 -10.76 4.11 -13.88
C VAL A 223 -11.32 5.14 -14.86
N ALA A 224 -10.96 6.41 -14.68
CA ALA A 224 -11.17 7.45 -15.66
C ALA A 224 -10.00 8.43 -15.64
N PHE A 225 -9.56 8.84 -16.83
CA PHE A 225 -8.51 9.82 -17.01
C PHE A 225 -8.73 10.56 -18.33
N THR A 226 -8.83 11.87 -18.27
CA THR A 226 -9.00 12.69 -19.47
C THR A 226 -8.34 14.04 -19.31
N LYS A 227 -7.74 14.53 -20.39
CA LYS A 227 -7.33 15.92 -20.50
C LYS A 227 -8.56 16.83 -20.47
N LEU A 228 -8.40 18.01 -19.88
CA LEU A 228 -9.39 19.06 -19.81
C LEU A 228 -8.99 20.22 -20.72
N ASP A 229 -9.96 20.74 -21.46
CA ASP A 229 -9.77 21.89 -22.36
C ASP A 229 -9.67 23.21 -21.59
N ARG A 230 -10.21 23.25 -20.37
CA ARG A 230 -10.19 24.38 -19.45
C ARG A 230 -10.08 23.90 -18.00
N VAL A 231 -9.48 24.73 -17.15
CA VAL A 231 -9.49 24.49 -15.70
C VAL A 231 -10.88 24.80 -15.17
N PRO A 232 -11.49 23.92 -14.36
CA PRO A 232 -12.73 24.24 -13.67
C PRO A 232 -12.56 25.42 -12.72
N ASP A 233 -13.53 26.33 -12.67
CA ASP A 233 -13.52 27.45 -11.74
C ASP A 233 -13.50 26.95 -10.27
N GLY A 234 -12.58 27.49 -9.47
CA GLY A 234 -12.40 27.09 -8.08
C GLY A 234 -11.74 25.71 -7.87
N ALA A 235 -11.32 25.01 -8.93
CA ALA A 235 -10.49 23.82 -8.77
C ALA A 235 -9.06 24.23 -8.42
N THR A 236 -8.65 23.96 -7.17
CA THR A 236 -7.24 23.92 -6.84
C THR A 236 -6.67 22.62 -7.42
N ALA A 237 -5.63 22.73 -8.25
CA ALA A 237 -4.85 21.56 -8.68
C ALA A 237 -3.88 21.12 -7.58
N ASP A 238 -4.35 21.13 -6.33
CA ASP A 238 -3.57 20.80 -5.14
C ASP A 238 -3.52 19.28 -4.85
N GLY A 239 -4.09 18.48 -5.76
CA GLY A 239 -4.14 17.03 -5.65
C GLY A 239 -5.12 16.52 -4.60
N ARG A 240 -5.99 17.37 -4.02
CA ARG A 240 -7.03 16.94 -3.09
C ARG A 240 -8.20 16.29 -3.83
N GLY A 241 -8.62 15.15 -3.30
CA GLY A 241 -9.69 14.34 -3.88
C GLY A 241 -11.08 14.78 -3.44
N THR A 242 -12.07 14.60 -4.31
CA THR A 242 -13.50 14.61 -3.95
C THR A 242 -14.01 13.18 -4.00
N ASP A 243 -14.69 12.70 -2.96
CA ASP A 243 -15.39 11.41 -3.04
C ASP A 243 -16.55 11.53 -4.03
N VAL A 244 -16.54 10.70 -5.07
CA VAL A 244 -17.55 10.63 -6.14
C VAL A 244 -18.15 9.22 -6.23
N THR A 245 -18.12 8.48 -5.13
CA THR A 245 -18.65 7.11 -5.06
C THR A 245 -20.15 7.10 -5.34
N ARG A 246 -20.91 8.09 -4.83
CA ARG A 246 -22.36 8.19 -5.07
C ARG A 246 -22.66 9.13 -6.24
N THR A 247 -23.79 8.87 -6.89
CA THR A 247 -24.21 9.53 -8.13
C THR A 247 -24.34 11.05 -7.99
N GLY A 248 -24.79 11.55 -6.83
CA GLY A 248 -24.95 12.98 -6.57
C GLY A 248 -23.62 13.74 -6.57
N GLU A 249 -22.62 13.21 -5.85
CA GLU A 249 -21.28 13.78 -5.80
C GLU A 249 -20.57 13.66 -7.15
N LEU A 250 -20.75 12.53 -7.85
CA LEU A 250 -20.23 12.38 -9.20
C LEU A 250 -20.82 13.45 -10.14
N ASN A 251 -22.13 13.67 -10.13
CA ASN A 251 -22.76 14.70 -10.96
C ASN A 251 -22.26 16.10 -10.60
N THR A 252 -22.01 16.38 -9.31
CA THR A 252 -21.44 17.64 -8.83
C THR A 252 -19.98 17.81 -9.28
N PHE A 253 -19.20 16.74 -9.34
CA PHE A 253 -17.86 16.78 -9.93
C PHE A 253 -17.92 17.04 -11.45
N LEU A 254 -18.78 16.31 -12.16
CA LEU A 254 -18.90 16.39 -13.61
C LEU A 254 -19.45 17.74 -14.10
N SER A 255 -20.30 18.41 -13.32
CA SER A 255 -20.83 19.74 -13.68
C SER A 255 -19.75 20.82 -13.73
N ARG A 256 -18.63 20.61 -13.04
CA ARG A 256 -17.47 21.51 -13.06
C ARG A 256 -16.60 21.34 -14.32
N LEU A 257 -16.72 20.23 -15.03
CA LEU A 257 -15.88 19.94 -16.21
C LEU A 257 -16.44 20.60 -17.50
N SER A 258 -15.65 20.58 -18.58
CA SER A 258 -16.20 20.84 -19.92
C SER A 258 -17.20 19.74 -20.31
N ARG A 259 -18.14 20.02 -21.23
CA ARG A 259 -19.09 19.01 -21.71
C ARG A 259 -18.39 17.75 -22.23
N ASN A 260 -17.31 17.94 -22.99
CA ASN A 260 -16.50 16.84 -23.53
C ASN A 260 -15.80 16.06 -22.41
N GLY A 261 -15.15 16.75 -21.46
CA GLY A 261 -14.50 16.10 -20.32
C GLY A 261 -15.48 15.28 -19.49
N ALA A 262 -16.66 15.85 -19.16
CA ALA A 262 -17.69 15.14 -18.43
C ALA A 262 -18.23 13.90 -19.17
N ALA A 263 -18.45 14.01 -20.49
CA ALA A 263 -18.88 12.89 -21.32
C ALA A 263 -17.83 11.76 -21.36
N THR A 264 -16.55 12.10 -21.53
CA THR A 264 -15.45 11.14 -21.52
C THR A 264 -15.33 10.42 -20.17
N VAL A 265 -15.37 11.15 -19.05
CA VAL A 265 -15.33 10.53 -17.71
C VAL A 265 -16.51 9.59 -17.52
N ARG A 266 -17.74 9.99 -17.87
CA ARG A 266 -18.91 9.09 -17.78
C ARG A 266 -18.72 7.81 -18.60
N LYS A 267 -18.24 7.93 -19.84
CA LYS A 267 -17.98 6.79 -20.72
C LYS A 267 -16.96 5.83 -20.10
N GLN A 268 -15.85 6.35 -19.57
CA GLN A 268 -14.81 5.54 -18.93
C GLN A 268 -15.30 4.88 -17.65
N LEU A 269 -16.07 5.59 -16.81
CA LEU A 269 -16.64 5.03 -15.58
C LEU A 269 -17.70 3.96 -15.84
N ALA A 270 -18.44 4.05 -16.94
CA ALA A 270 -19.40 3.02 -17.35
C ALA A 270 -18.70 1.70 -17.74
N ALA A 271 -17.48 1.77 -18.27
CA ALA A 271 -16.66 0.60 -18.58
C ALA A 271 -16.02 -0.06 -17.34
N HIS A 272 -16.07 0.60 -16.18
CA HIS A 272 -15.42 0.15 -14.94
C HIS A 272 -16.37 0.24 -13.75
N PRO A 273 -17.48 -0.53 -13.71
CA PRO A 273 -18.46 -0.46 -12.63
C PRO A 273 -17.82 -0.62 -11.24
N THR A 274 -18.33 0.12 -10.25
CA THR A 274 -17.81 0.08 -8.87
C THR A 274 -18.12 -1.26 -8.23
N GLY A 275 -17.11 -1.94 -7.68
CA GLY A 275 -17.26 -3.14 -6.88
C GLY A 275 -17.86 -2.85 -5.50
N GLN A 276 -18.31 -3.90 -4.81
CA GLN A 276 -18.78 -3.77 -3.43
C GLN A 276 -17.65 -3.32 -2.51
N GLY A 277 -17.91 -2.32 -1.66
CA GLY A 277 -16.94 -1.80 -0.70
C GLY A 277 -15.86 -0.90 -1.31
N GLU A 278 -15.89 -0.63 -2.61
CA GLU A 278 -14.98 0.32 -3.26
C GLU A 278 -15.47 1.76 -3.13
N ARG A 279 -14.53 2.69 -3.06
CA ARG A 279 -14.76 4.13 -3.14
C ARG A 279 -14.09 4.69 -4.39
N ARG A 280 -14.69 5.72 -4.97
CA ARG A 280 -14.14 6.47 -6.09
C ARG A 280 -13.80 7.87 -5.65
N ILE A 281 -12.56 8.28 -5.85
CA ILE A 281 -12.08 9.61 -5.54
C ILE A 281 -11.68 10.31 -6.84
N ALA A 282 -12.27 11.47 -7.09
CA ALA A 282 -12.00 12.28 -8.27
C ALA A 282 -11.02 13.41 -7.95
N TYR A 283 -10.14 13.68 -8.91
CA TYR A 283 -9.07 14.67 -8.81
C TYR A 283 -9.03 15.54 -10.06
N ILE A 284 -8.63 16.80 -9.86
CA ILE A 284 -8.14 17.66 -10.94
C ILE A 284 -6.63 17.75 -10.77
N LEU A 285 -5.89 17.22 -11.73
CA LEU A 285 -4.43 17.15 -11.71
C LEU A 285 -3.85 18.09 -12.74
N SER A 286 -2.69 18.67 -12.43
CA SER A 286 -1.91 19.48 -13.36
C SER A 286 -0.59 18.81 -13.60
N SER A 287 -0.30 18.47 -14.86
CA SER A 287 1.04 18.00 -15.23
C SER A 287 1.30 18.08 -16.74
N CYS A 288 2.43 17.52 -17.14
CA CYS A 288 3.07 17.75 -18.42
C CYS A 288 2.92 16.51 -19.30
N ARG A 289 1.70 16.33 -19.81
CA ARG A 289 1.27 15.14 -20.58
C ARG A 289 1.33 13.80 -19.82
N PRO A 290 0.81 13.72 -18.59
CA PRO A 290 0.63 12.45 -17.90
C PRO A 290 -0.26 11.53 -18.73
N THR A 291 0.01 10.23 -18.63
CA THR A 291 -0.81 9.16 -19.22
C THR A 291 -1.78 8.57 -18.20
N GLY A 292 -1.59 8.88 -16.92
CA GLY A 292 -2.48 8.43 -15.86
C GLY A 292 -2.33 9.21 -14.56
N ALA A 293 -2.87 8.61 -13.52
CA ALA A 293 -2.78 9.09 -12.15
C ALA A 293 -2.60 7.90 -11.20
N ALA A 294 -2.06 8.16 -10.03
CA ALA A 294 -1.97 7.20 -8.96
C ALA A 294 -2.31 7.81 -7.61
N LEU A 295 -2.88 6.97 -6.74
CA LEU A 295 -3.28 7.36 -5.40
C LEU A 295 -2.07 7.40 -4.47
N LEU A 296 -2.01 8.42 -3.62
CA LEU A 296 -1.15 8.48 -2.45
C LEU A 296 -2.01 8.56 -1.20
N ILE A 297 -1.72 7.72 -0.21
CA ILE A 297 -2.37 7.75 1.10
C ILE A 297 -1.29 8.07 2.12
N ASP A 298 -1.39 9.24 2.77
CA ASP A 298 -0.43 9.65 3.79
C ASP A 298 -0.70 8.88 5.10
N PRO A 299 0.23 8.02 5.57
CA PRO A 299 0.05 7.19 6.76
C PRO A 299 0.01 7.99 8.08
N GLY A 300 0.20 9.31 8.06
CA GLY A 300 0.17 10.16 9.25
C GLY A 300 -0.91 11.24 9.25
N ARG A 301 -1.55 11.53 8.11
CA ARG A 301 -2.43 12.70 7.97
C ARG A 301 -3.88 12.38 7.67
N ALA A 302 -4.23 11.10 7.51
CA ALA A 302 -5.56 10.67 7.07
C ALA A 302 -6.00 11.38 5.76
N THR A 303 -5.03 11.83 4.96
CA THR A 303 -5.28 12.52 3.70
C THR A 303 -4.98 11.61 2.54
N VAL A 304 -5.80 11.73 1.51
CA VAL A 304 -5.67 11.02 0.26
C VAL A 304 -5.45 12.05 -0.83
N SER A 305 -4.39 11.88 -1.61
CA SER A 305 -4.06 12.72 -2.74
C SER A 305 -3.82 11.86 -3.97
N ALA A 306 -3.72 12.49 -5.14
CA ALA A 306 -3.27 11.80 -6.34
C ALA A 306 -2.10 12.53 -6.98
N VAL A 307 -1.21 11.76 -7.58
CA VAL A 307 -0.11 12.26 -8.41
C VAL A 307 -0.32 11.82 -9.86
N PRO A 308 0.03 12.67 -10.84
CA PRO A 308 0.14 12.25 -12.23
C PRO A 308 1.19 11.13 -12.39
N THR A 309 1.02 10.31 -13.42
CA THR A 309 1.98 9.25 -13.79
C THR A 309 2.24 9.24 -15.29
N GLY A 310 3.41 8.74 -15.71
CA GLY A 310 3.79 8.59 -17.11
C GLY A 310 4.34 9.87 -17.76
N ASP A 311 4.76 10.84 -16.95
CA ASP A 311 5.36 12.11 -17.37
C ASP A 311 6.83 12.26 -16.95
N GLU A 312 7.46 11.18 -16.45
CA GLU A 312 8.74 11.20 -15.76
C GLU A 312 9.92 11.67 -16.63
N ASN A 313 9.73 11.73 -17.96
CA ASN A 313 10.76 12.13 -18.94
C ASN A 313 10.35 13.31 -19.84
N ILE A 314 9.29 14.05 -19.49
CA ILE A 314 8.74 15.10 -20.36
C ILE A 314 9.16 16.49 -19.86
N ARG A 315 9.88 17.24 -20.69
CA ARG A 315 10.15 18.67 -20.42
C ARG A 315 8.86 19.47 -20.52
N CYS A 316 8.53 20.17 -19.44
CA CYS A 316 7.30 20.94 -19.36
C CYS A 316 7.48 22.40 -19.77
N LEU A 317 6.79 22.82 -20.84
CA LEU A 317 6.68 24.23 -21.21
C LEU A 317 5.42 24.89 -20.63
N ARG A 318 4.34 24.13 -20.46
CA ARG A 318 3.09 24.58 -19.87
C ARG A 318 2.33 23.40 -19.28
N ALA A 319 1.87 23.56 -18.04
CA ALA A 319 1.03 22.56 -17.39
C ALA A 319 -0.29 22.37 -18.16
N GLN A 320 -0.72 21.12 -18.27
CA GLN A 320 -2.03 20.72 -18.78
C GLN A 320 -2.84 20.14 -17.63
N HIS A 321 -4.16 20.24 -17.73
CA HIS A 321 -5.06 19.83 -16.66
C HIS A 321 -5.82 18.57 -17.04
N TYR A 322 -6.04 17.71 -16.06
CA TYR A 322 -6.64 16.40 -16.24
C TYR A 322 -7.68 16.15 -15.16
N ALA A 323 -8.78 15.52 -15.52
CA ALA A 323 -9.66 14.88 -14.56
C ALA A 323 -9.23 13.41 -14.44
N ALA A 324 -9.02 12.96 -13.21
CA ALA A 324 -8.75 11.58 -12.88
C ALA A 324 -9.81 11.07 -11.89
N VAL A 325 -10.27 9.85 -12.07
CA VAL A 325 -11.07 9.14 -11.06
C VAL A 325 -10.37 7.84 -10.73
N ILE A 326 -10.06 7.67 -9.45
CA ILE A 326 -9.35 6.52 -8.93
C ILE A 326 -10.31 5.73 -8.05
N THR A 327 -10.42 4.43 -8.32
CA THR A 327 -11.12 3.47 -7.48
C THR A 327 -10.15 2.84 -6.49
N VAL A 328 -10.58 2.66 -5.24
CA VAL A 328 -9.78 2.10 -4.15
C VAL A 328 -10.71 1.39 -3.17
N ALA A 329 -10.25 0.29 -2.57
CA ALA A 329 -11.00 -0.38 -1.52
C ALA A 329 -11.25 0.57 -0.33
N GLY A 330 -12.50 0.72 0.10
CA GLY A 330 -12.87 1.63 1.19
C GLY A 330 -12.23 1.25 2.53
N SER A 331 -11.85 -0.01 2.70
CA SER A 331 -11.08 -0.52 3.85
C SER A 331 -9.65 0.04 3.93
N LEU A 332 -9.10 0.55 2.84
CA LEU A 332 -7.74 1.12 2.79
C LEU A 332 -7.73 2.63 2.99
N LEU A 333 -8.88 3.29 2.80
CA LEU A 333 -8.98 4.73 3.01
C LEU A 333 -9.12 5.07 4.49
N PRO A 334 -8.61 6.24 4.91
CA PRO A 334 -8.93 6.81 6.22
C PRO A 334 -10.45 6.91 6.43
N ALA A 335 -10.87 6.76 7.69
CA ALA A 335 -12.28 6.82 8.11
C ALA A 335 -12.88 8.21 7.88
#